data_AF-A0A2N1IJ21-F1
#
_entry.id   AF-A0A2N1IJ21-F1
#
_cell.length_a   1.000
_cell.length_b   1.000
_cell.length_c   1.000
_cell.angle_alpha   90.00
_cell.angle_beta   90.00
_cell.angle_gamma   90.00
#
_symmetry.space_group_name_H-M   'P 1'
#
loop_
_entity.id
_entity.type
_entity.pdbx_description
1 polymer ?
#
loop_
_entity_poly.entity_id
_entity_poly.type
_entity_poly.pdbx_seq_one_letter_code
_entity_poly.pdbx_strand_id
1 'polypeptide(L)'
;MMNKQFRESKYLNESGSKTGSWYLNRIDYFQFHGYPKITQHKVLSFVVGIVAFILSLKLLSSSLIISALLIYLAYVSLLTFSLLRSKICRYKGYFLYPKRIIKYFSALAVTVDLNDFDSIATLNKK
;
A
#
# COMPACT_ATOMS: atom_id res chain seq x y z
N MET A 1 -32.09 35.48 -9.52
CA MET A 1 -31.27 34.49 -10.26
C MET A 1 -31.21 33.21 -9.45
N MET A 2 -31.78 32.11 -9.97
CA MET A 2 -31.77 30.82 -9.28
C MET A 2 -30.40 30.18 -9.45
N ASN A 3 -29.65 30.05 -8.35
CA ASN A 3 -28.33 29.43 -8.34
C ASN A 3 -28.51 27.94 -8.70
N LYS A 4 -28.20 27.57 -9.94
CA LYS A 4 -28.21 26.17 -10.38
C LYS A 4 -27.02 25.49 -9.70
N GLN A 5 -27.25 24.94 -8.50
CA GLN A 5 -26.32 23.98 -7.92
C GLN A 5 -26.25 22.80 -8.89
N PHE A 6 -25.09 22.62 -9.52
CA PHE A 6 -24.82 21.45 -10.34
C PHE A 6 -25.09 20.21 -9.48
N ARG A 7 -25.90 19.27 -10.00
CA ARG A 7 -26.13 17.98 -9.34
C ARG A 7 -24.81 17.22 -9.33
N GLU A 8 -24.03 17.34 -8.27
CA GLU A 8 -22.89 16.47 -8.03
C GLU A 8 -23.41 15.05 -7.78
N SER A 9 -22.78 14.06 -8.42
CA SER A 9 -23.18 12.68 -8.25
C SER A 9 -22.88 12.25 -6.81
N LYS A 10 -23.94 11.79 -6.12
CA LYS A 10 -23.95 11.39 -4.70
C LYS A 10 -22.91 10.33 -4.31
N TYR A 11 -22.24 9.72 -5.29
CA TYR A 11 -21.33 8.59 -5.15
C TYR A 11 -19.98 8.80 -5.86
N LEU A 12 -19.48 10.05 -5.97
CA LEU A 12 -18.12 10.32 -6.46
C LEU A 12 -17.01 9.58 -5.68
N ASN A 13 -17.31 9.17 -4.45
CA ASN A 13 -16.35 8.58 -3.50
C ASN A 13 -16.53 7.06 -3.28
N GLU A 14 -17.44 6.38 -3.99
CA GLU A 14 -17.66 4.93 -3.82
C GLU A 14 -17.21 4.17 -5.07
N SER A 15 -16.11 3.39 -4.95
CA SER A 15 -15.62 2.53 -6.04
C SER A 15 -16.14 1.09 -5.88
N GLY A 16 -17.18 0.75 -6.66
CA GLY A 16 -17.78 -0.59 -6.70
C GLY A 16 -17.28 -1.49 -7.85
N SER A 17 -16.68 -0.95 -8.90
CA SER A 17 -16.13 -1.76 -9.98
C SER A 17 -15.11 -0.98 -10.82
N LYS A 18 -14.21 -1.76 -11.43
CA LYS A 18 -12.95 -1.36 -12.05
C LYS A 18 -13.13 -0.38 -13.23
N THR A 19 -12.03 0.34 -13.50
CA THR A 19 -11.74 1.29 -14.61
C THR A 19 -12.30 2.71 -14.46
N GLY A 20 -11.57 3.56 -13.75
CA GLY A 20 -11.81 5.00 -13.73
C GLY A 20 -10.55 5.76 -13.32
N SER A 21 -10.28 6.87 -14.02
CA SER A 21 -9.36 7.99 -13.74
C SER A 21 -8.39 7.84 -12.56
N TRP A 22 -7.12 8.16 -12.77
CA TRP A 22 -6.03 8.24 -11.76
C TRP A 22 -6.43 8.92 -10.43
N TYR A 23 -7.47 9.76 -10.45
CA TYR A 23 -8.13 10.37 -9.29
C TYR A 23 -8.77 9.35 -8.31
N LEU A 24 -9.44 8.30 -8.80
CA LEU A 24 -10.06 7.26 -7.96
C LEU A 24 -9.00 6.40 -7.24
N ASN A 25 -7.80 6.29 -7.83
CA ASN A 25 -6.70 5.53 -7.26
C ASN A 25 -6.11 6.19 -5.98
N ARG A 26 -6.43 7.45 -5.67
CA ARG A 26 -6.04 8.10 -4.39
C ARG A 26 -6.93 7.69 -3.22
N ILE A 27 -8.12 7.15 -3.49
CA ILE A 27 -9.04 6.67 -2.45
C ILE A 27 -8.60 5.29 -1.95
N ASP A 28 -8.02 4.47 -2.85
CA ASP A 28 -7.59 3.12 -2.54
C ASP A 28 -6.17 3.04 -1.95
N TYR A 29 -5.33 4.06 -2.18
CA TYR A 29 -3.92 4.08 -1.79
C TYR A 29 -3.58 5.37 -1.05
N PHE A 30 -2.70 5.26 -0.06
CA PHE A 30 -2.10 6.40 0.61
C PHE A 30 -0.59 6.39 0.46
N GLN A 31 -0.02 7.59 0.37
CA GLN A 31 1.40 7.81 0.50
C GLN A 31 1.73 8.08 1.97
N PHE A 32 2.90 7.64 2.42
CA PHE A 32 3.34 7.87 3.80
C PHE A 32 4.71 8.53 3.87
N HIS A 33 4.91 9.32 4.91
CA HIS A 33 6.17 10.02 5.15
C HIS A 33 7.31 9.05 5.47
N GLY A 34 8.54 9.47 5.16
CA GLY A 34 9.74 8.79 5.65
C GLY A 34 9.85 8.98 7.16
N TYR A 35 10.15 7.90 7.88
CA TYR A 35 10.43 7.93 9.31
C TYR A 35 11.92 7.59 9.54
N PRO A 36 12.55 8.03 10.65
CA PRO A 36 14.01 8.00 10.80
C PRO A 36 14.65 6.61 10.68
N LYS A 37 13.90 5.53 10.99
CA LYS A 37 14.39 4.14 10.91
C LYS A 37 14.00 3.42 9.62
N ILE A 38 13.41 4.10 8.64
CA ILE A 38 12.87 3.46 7.42
C ILE A 38 13.93 2.66 6.64
N THR A 39 15.17 3.14 6.62
CA THR A 39 16.30 2.47 5.95
C THR A 39 16.65 1.15 6.65
N GLN A 40 16.70 1.16 7.99
CA GLN A 40 16.96 -0.03 8.79
C GLN A 40 15.87 -1.08 8.58
N HIS A 41 14.59 -0.70 8.65
CA HIS A 41 13.48 -1.64 8.42
C HIS A 41 13.44 -2.15 6.98
N LYS A 42 13.85 -1.34 6.01
CA LYS A 42 13.98 -1.76 4.60
C LYS A 42 15.06 -2.83 4.45
N VAL A 43 16.25 -2.63 5.00
CA VAL A 43 17.31 -3.65 4.95
C VAL A 43 16.91 -4.89 5.72
N LEU A 44 16.35 -4.73 6.93
CA LEU A 44 15.92 -5.84 7.77
C LEU A 44 14.84 -6.69 7.08
N SER A 45 13.80 -6.08 6.53
CA SER A 45 12.73 -6.80 5.82
C SER A 45 13.25 -7.56 4.59
N PHE A 46 14.22 -7.00 3.88
CA PHE A 46 14.86 -7.68 2.75
C PHE A 46 15.68 -8.89 3.19
N VAL A 47 16.57 -8.72 4.18
CA VAL A 47 17.43 -9.80 4.69
C VAL A 47 16.59 -10.92 5.29
N VAL A 48 15.60 -10.59 6.13
CA VAL A 48 14.70 -11.58 6.73
C VAL A 48 13.93 -12.33 5.64
N GLY A 49 13.46 -11.65 4.60
CA GLY A 49 12.74 -12.29 3.50
C GLY A 49 13.58 -13.28 2.71
N ILE A 50 14.83 -12.93 2.38
CA ILE A 50 15.74 -13.83 1.68
C ILE A 50 16.07 -15.04 2.55
N VAL A 51 16.43 -14.82 3.82
CA VAL A 51 16.79 -15.90 4.75
C VAL A 51 15.61 -16.85 4.94
N ALA A 52 14.42 -16.33 5.21
CA ALA A 52 13.21 -17.13 5.38
C ALA A 52 12.86 -17.92 4.11
N PHE A 53 13.03 -17.32 2.93
CA PHE A 53 12.80 -18.00 1.65
C PHE A 53 13.77 -19.16 1.43
N ILE A 54 15.07 -18.95 1.60
CA ILE A 54 16.08 -20.01 1.46
C ILE A 54 15.82 -21.14 2.48
N LEU A 55 15.53 -20.78 3.73
CA LEU A 55 15.23 -21.75 4.78
C LEU A 55 13.97 -22.56 4.43
N SER A 56 12.94 -21.92 3.86
CA SER A 56 11.70 -22.57 3.46
C SER A 56 11.90 -23.63 2.36
N LEU A 57 12.78 -23.36 1.39
CA LEU A 57 13.12 -24.30 0.33
C LEU A 57 13.83 -25.53 0.89
N LYS A 58 14.77 -25.31 1.82
CA LYS A 58 15.50 -26.40 2.48
C LYS A 58 14.59 -27.28 3.35
N LEU A 59 13.63 -26.67 4.04
CA LEU A 59 12.69 -27.36 4.93
C LEU A 59 11.47 -27.97 4.22
N LEU A 60 11.28 -27.67 2.93
CA LEU A 60 10.19 -28.23 2.11
C LEU A 60 10.24 -29.76 2.12
N SER A 61 11.44 -30.35 2.06
CA SER A 61 11.65 -31.79 2.07
C SER A 61 11.40 -32.44 3.43
N SER A 62 11.52 -31.70 4.53
CA SER A 62 11.37 -32.25 5.89
C SER A 62 9.94 -32.09 6.42
N SER A 63 9.33 -30.92 6.20
CA SER A 63 8.03 -30.61 6.79
C SER A 63 7.32 -29.52 5.99
N LEU A 64 6.21 -29.87 5.37
CA LEU A 64 5.42 -28.95 4.54
C LEU A 64 4.79 -27.82 5.36
N ILE A 65 4.33 -28.10 6.59
CA ILE A 65 3.66 -27.11 7.45
C ILE A 65 4.63 -25.99 7.85
N ILE A 66 5.84 -26.35 8.30
CA ILE A 66 6.85 -25.38 8.72
C ILE A 66 7.34 -24.57 7.51
N SER A 67 7.54 -25.25 6.37
CA SER A 67 7.90 -24.56 5.12
C SER A 67 6.82 -23.56 4.71
N ALA A 68 5.54 -23.91 4.78
CA ALA A 68 4.42 -22.99 4.48
C ALA A 68 4.40 -21.76 5.40
N LEU A 69 4.65 -21.93 6.70
CA LEU A 69 4.75 -20.81 7.64
C LEU A 69 5.93 -19.87 7.30
N LEU A 70 7.07 -20.43 6.91
CA LEU A 70 8.24 -19.64 6.50
C LEU A 70 8.00 -18.91 5.17
N ILE A 71 7.32 -19.55 4.21
CA ILE A 71 6.91 -18.91 2.95
C ILE A 71 5.99 -17.73 3.23
N TYR A 72 5.03 -17.87 4.15
CA TYR A 72 4.18 -16.77 4.57
C TYR A 72 4.99 -15.62 5.21
N LEU A 73 5.95 -15.94 6.08
CA LEU A 73 6.83 -14.93 6.68
C LEU A 73 7.67 -14.21 5.61
N ALA A 74 8.23 -14.96 4.66
CA ALA A 74 8.96 -14.42 3.52
C ALA A 74 8.06 -13.50 2.67
N TYR A 75 6.82 -13.91 2.37
CA TYR A 75 5.83 -13.10 1.68
C TYR A 75 5.57 -11.76 2.39
N VAL A 76 5.28 -11.78 3.69
CA VAL A 76 5.02 -10.57 4.47
C VAL A 76 6.24 -9.65 4.45
N SER A 77 7.44 -10.18 4.66
CA SER A 77 8.68 -9.39 4.67
C SER A 77 9.01 -8.77 3.30
N LEU A 78 8.91 -9.51 2.20
CA LEU A 78 9.17 -8.97 0.86
C LEU A 78 8.11 -7.94 0.45
N LEU A 79 6.86 -8.17 0.83
CA LEU A 79 5.81 -7.18 0.62
C LEU A 79 6.08 -5.91 1.44
N THR A 80 6.45 -6.02 2.72
CA THR A 80 6.83 -4.84 3.54
C THR A 80 7.96 -4.05 2.88
N PHE A 81 8.98 -4.74 2.37
CA PHE A 81 10.10 -4.12 1.66
C PHE A 81 9.64 -3.35 0.41
N SER A 82 8.78 -3.96 -0.40
CA SER A 82 8.20 -3.32 -1.58
C SER A 82 7.42 -2.05 -1.22
N LEU A 83 6.61 -2.10 -0.16
CA LEU A 83 5.86 -0.93 0.34
C LEU A 83 6.80 0.16 0.86
N LEU A 84 7.83 -0.19 1.63
CA LEU A 84 8.85 0.73 2.14
C LEU A 84 9.70 1.36 1.02
N ARG A 85 9.87 0.65 -0.10
CA ARG A 85 10.55 1.18 -1.30
C ARG A 85 9.68 2.19 -2.03
N SER A 86 8.44 1.82 -2.31
CA SER A 86 7.52 2.64 -3.10
C SER A 86 6.89 3.79 -2.31
N LYS A 87 6.89 3.72 -0.97
CA LYS A 87 6.21 4.66 -0.06
C LYS A 87 4.71 4.83 -0.33
N ILE A 88 4.11 3.84 -0.98
CA ILE A 88 2.70 3.79 -1.36
C ILE A 88 2.11 2.52 -0.76
N CYS A 89 0.98 2.63 -0.06
CA CYS A 89 0.29 1.52 0.58
C CYS A 89 -1.21 1.57 0.24
N ARG A 90 -1.84 0.42 0.06
CA ARG A 90 -3.30 0.30 -0.14
C ARG A 90 -4.01 0.31 1.21
N TYR A 91 -5.18 0.94 1.29
CA TYR A 91 -6.02 0.85 2.49
C TYR A 91 -6.60 -0.56 2.67
N LYS A 92 -6.98 -1.22 1.56
CA LYS A 92 -7.58 -2.56 1.52
C LYS A 92 -7.05 -3.36 0.33
N GLY A 93 -7.15 -4.69 0.38
CA GLY A 93 -6.84 -5.57 -0.76
C GLY A 93 -5.45 -6.23 -0.75
N TYR A 94 -4.75 -6.26 0.40
CA TYR A 94 -3.61 -7.16 0.57
C TYR A 94 -4.08 -8.55 0.97
N PHE A 95 -3.59 -9.57 0.29
CA PHE A 95 -3.90 -10.97 0.59
C PHE A 95 -3.15 -11.41 1.86
N LEU A 96 -3.87 -11.77 2.92
CA LEU A 96 -3.33 -12.26 4.20
C LEU A 96 -2.28 -11.36 4.90
N TYR A 97 -2.15 -10.09 4.52
CA TYR A 97 -1.18 -9.21 5.15
C TYR A 97 -1.67 -8.65 6.51
N PRO A 98 -0.81 -8.55 7.54
CA PRO A 98 -1.21 -8.10 8.87
C PRO A 98 -1.72 -6.64 8.87
N LYS A 99 -2.98 -6.48 9.28
CA LYS A 99 -3.65 -5.16 9.41
C LYS A 99 -2.91 -4.19 10.34
N ARG A 100 -2.16 -4.69 11.32
CA ARG A 100 -1.36 -3.87 12.24
C ARG A 100 -0.30 -3.05 11.51
N ILE A 101 0.36 -3.63 10.50
CA ILE A 101 1.39 -2.92 9.73
C ILE A 101 0.76 -1.85 8.84
N ILE A 102 -0.41 -2.14 8.25
CA ILE A 102 -1.16 -1.15 7.46
C ILE A 102 -1.56 0.04 8.34
N LYS A 103 -2.08 -0.22 9.55
CA LYS A 103 -2.43 0.84 10.51
C LYS A 103 -1.22 1.70 10.88
N TYR A 104 -0.04 1.09 11.07
CA TYR A 104 1.20 1.84 11.33
C TYR A 104 1.56 2.78 10.18
N PHE A 105 1.55 2.29 8.94
CA PHE A 105 1.82 3.16 7.78
C PHE A 105 0.74 4.23 7.61
N SER A 106 -0.52 3.91 7.88
CA SER A 106 -1.64 4.86 7.81
C SER A 106 -1.51 5.99 8.82
N ALA A 107 -0.93 5.74 9.99
CA ALA A 107 -0.64 6.80 10.98
C ALA A 107 0.45 7.77 10.50
N LEU A 108 1.28 7.34 9.54
CA LEU A 108 2.31 8.15 8.89
C LEU A 108 1.84 8.69 7.53
N ALA A 109 0.56 8.55 7.21
CA ALA A 109 0.02 8.96 5.92
C ALA A 109 0.19 10.47 5.72
N VAL A 110 0.58 10.86 4.51
CA VAL A 110 0.60 12.26 4.09
C VAL A 110 -0.85 12.69 3.90
N THR A 111 -1.28 13.76 4.58
CA THR A 111 -2.58 14.39 4.31
C THR A 111 -2.49 15.08 2.96
N VAL A 112 -2.96 14.41 1.92
CA VAL A 112 -3.12 15.02 0.60
C VAL A 112 -4.49 15.67 0.57
N ASP A 113 -4.54 16.99 0.46
CA ASP A 113 -5.80 17.70 0.29
C ASP A 113 -6.39 17.32 -1.07
N LEU A 114 -7.59 16.73 -1.04
CA LEU A 114 -8.29 16.27 -2.25
C LEU A 114 -8.85 17.44 -3.07
N ASN A 115 -8.97 18.63 -2.44
CA ASN A 115 -9.45 19.87 -3.05
C ASN A 115 -8.31 20.75 -3.61
N ASP A 116 -7.07 20.28 -3.58
CA ASP A 116 -5.95 20.99 -4.19
C ASP A 116 -5.97 20.82 -5.72
N PHE A 117 -6.84 21.59 -6.38
CA PHE A 117 -7.05 21.58 -7.84
C PHE A 117 -5.81 22.03 -8.63
N ASP A 118 -4.87 22.76 -8.01
CA ASP A 118 -3.63 23.22 -8.65
C ASP A 118 -2.67 22.08 -8.99
N SER A 119 -2.67 21.01 -8.19
CA SER A 119 -1.95 19.77 -8.47
C SER A 119 -2.53 18.99 -9.67
N ILE A 120 -3.79 19.25 -10.06
CA ILE A 120 -4.45 18.64 -11.23
C ILE A 120 -4.11 19.44 -12.49
N ALA A 121 -4.13 20.77 -12.40
CA ALA A 121 -3.89 21.66 -13.53
C ALA A 121 -2.45 21.56 -14.08
N THR A 122 -1.49 21.20 -13.22
CA THR A 122 -0.08 21.01 -13.60
C THR A 122 0.20 19.67 -14.28
N LEU A 123 -0.63 18.63 -14.07
CA LEU A 123 -0.51 17.33 -14.73
C LEU A 123 -1.07 17.32 -16.16
N ASN A 124 -2.02 18.21 -16.48
CA ASN A 124 -2.66 18.28 -17.80
C ASN A 124 -1.87 19.13 -18.83
N LYS A 125 -0.71 19.68 -18.43
CA LYS A 125 0.16 20.51 -19.28
C LYS A 125 1.38 19.75 -19.82
N LYS A 126 1.40 18.43 -19.76
CA LYS A 126 2.47 17.60 -20.35
C LYS A 126 1.95 16.73 -21.48
#